data_AF-A0A2D6BK07-F1
#
_entry.id   AF-A0A2D6BK07-F1
#
_cell.length_a   1.000
_cell.length_b   1.000
_cell.length_c   1.000
_cell.angle_alpha   90.00
_cell.angle_beta   90.00
_cell.angle_gamma   90.00
#
_symmetry.space_group_name_H-M   'P 1'
#
loop_
_entity.id
_entity.type
_entity.pdbx_description
1 polymer ?
#
loop_
_entity_poly.entity_id
_entity_poly.type
_entity_poly.pdbx_seq_one_letter_code
_entity_poly.pdbx_strand_id
1 'polypeptide(L)' 'MAARRKKAARKPAELIISKARTKAATKKCNVGGEFYGALDAKVREMIKAAEARAIGNKRKTLKAVDL' A
#
# COMPACT_ATOMS: atom_id res chain seq x y z
N MET A 1 -18.30 3.99 35.74
CA MET A 1 -18.41 3.97 34.26
C MET A 1 -17.33 4.86 33.65
N ALA A 2 -16.24 4.30 33.13
CA ALA A 2 -15.26 5.07 32.37
C ALA A 2 -15.50 4.86 30.87
N ALA A 3 -16.12 5.84 30.22
CA ALA A 3 -16.43 5.78 28.80
C ALA A 3 -15.14 5.77 27.98
N ARG A 4 -14.73 4.59 27.51
CA ARG A 4 -13.71 4.43 26.46
C ARG A 4 -14.22 5.17 25.21
N ARG A 5 -13.64 6.34 24.93
CA ARG A 5 -13.87 7.07 23.68
C ARG A 5 -13.49 6.17 22.50
N LYS A 6 -14.49 5.71 21.74
CA LYS A 6 -14.31 5.01 20.47
C LYS A 6 -13.57 5.96 19.52
N LYS A 7 -12.31 5.64 19.18
CA LYS A 7 -11.57 6.34 18.13
C LYS A 7 -12.37 6.20 16.84
N ALA A 8 -12.88 7.30 16.30
CA ALA A 8 -13.51 7.33 15.00
C ALA A 8 -12.54 6.70 13.98
N ALA A 9 -13.00 5.67 13.27
CA ALA A 9 -12.27 5.08 12.17
C ALA A 9 -12.08 6.18 11.12
N ARG A 10 -10.88 6.77 11.09
CA ARG A 10 -10.47 7.68 10.01
C ARG A 10 -10.61 6.86 8.72
N LYS A 11 -11.45 7.33 7.80
CA LYS A 11 -11.60 6.75 6.44
C LYS A 11 -10.20 6.40 5.96
N PRO A 12 -9.93 5.14 5.57
CA PRO A 12 -8.62 4.78 5.10
C PRO A 12 -8.31 5.75 3.96
N ALA A 13 -7.24 6.53 4.11
CA ALA A 13 -6.67 7.19 2.96
C ALA A 13 -6.55 6.10 1.89
N GLU A 14 -7.03 6.36 0.68
CA GLU A 14 -7.04 5.43 -0.46
C GLU A 14 -5.62 5.16 -0.98
N LEU A 15 -4.71 4.92 -0.06
CA LEU A 15 -3.37 4.46 -0.27
C LEU A 15 -3.49 2.95 -0.47
N ILE A 16 -2.88 2.46 -1.55
CA ILE A 16 -2.71 1.02 -1.80
C ILE A 16 -2.01 0.36 -0.61
N ILE A 17 -1.23 1.16 0.13
CA ILE A 17 -0.40 0.72 1.23
C ILE A 17 -1.00 1.15 2.56
N SER A 18 -1.24 0.15 3.42
CA SER A 18 -1.66 0.40 4.79
C SER A 18 -0.50 0.96 5.61
N LYS A 19 -0.68 2.17 6.14
CA LYS A 19 0.30 2.82 7.03
C LYS A 19 0.73 1.94 8.20
N ALA A 20 -0.18 1.12 8.72
CA ALA A 20 0.09 0.19 9.82
C ALA A 20 1.04 -0.93 9.38
N ARG A 21 0.83 -1.50 8.18
CA ARG A 21 1.71 -2.55 7.64
C ARG A 21 3.10 -2.01 7.31
N THR A 22 3.20 -0.81 6.75
CA THR A 22 4.50 -0.17 6.48
C THR A 22 5.28 0.06 7.77
N LYS A 23 4.63 0.54 8.84
CA LYS A 23 5.26 0.70 10.16
C LYS A 23 5.72 -0.63 10.77
N ALA A 24 4.93 -1.69 10.59
CA ALA A 24 5.30 -3.03 11.07
C ALA A 24 6.48 -3.63 10.29
N ALA A 25 6.62 -3.29 9.00
CA ALA A 25 7.74 -3.71 8.17
C ALA A 25 9.04 -2.96 8.53
N THR A 26 8.95 -1.67 8.90
CA THR A 26 10.09 -0.86 9.32
C THR A 26 10.44 -1.11 10.79
N LYS A 27 11.16 -2.20 11.06
CA LYS A 27 11.56 -2.59 12.41
C LYS A 27 12.73 -1.78 13.00
N LYS A 28 13.54 -1.13 12.15
CA LYS A 28 14.76 -0.40 12.55
C LYS A 28 14.68 1.12 12.41
N CYS A 29 13.58 1.66 11.87
CA CYS A 29 13.47 3.08 11.59
C CYS A 29 12.02 3.58 11.66
N ASN A 30 11.88 4.87 11.98
CA ASN A 30 10.59 5.55 11.94
C ASN A 30 10.22 5.87 10.50
N VAL A 31 8.94 5.71 10.16
CA VAL A 31 8.42 6.06 8.85
C VAL A 31 7.94 7.51 8.87
N GLY A 32 8.60 8.36 8.08
CA GLY A 32 8.18 9.75 7.85
C GLY A 32 6.82 9.83 7.14
N GLY A 33 6.07 10.90 7.38
CA GLY A 33 4.73 11.09 6.79
C GLY A 33 4.74 11.11 5.25
N GLU A 34 5.79 11.67 4.65
CA GLU A 34 5.96 11.78 3.20
C GLU A 34 6.29 10.43 2.53
N PHE A 35 6.89 9.50 3.29
CA PHE A 35 7.24 8.18 2.78
C PHE A 35 6.00 7.39 2.32
N TYR A 36 4.85 7.58 2.97
CA TYR A 36 3.63 6.88 2.58
C TYR A 36 3.15 7.28 1.19
N GLY A 37 3.29 8.55 0.81
CA GLY A 37 2.93 9.03 -0.53
C GLY A 37 3.92 8.54 -1.58
N ALA A 38 5.22 8.63 -1.31
CA ALA A 38 6.26 8.14 -2.22
C ALA A 38 6.18 6.62 -2.44
N LEU A 39 5.93 5.86 -1.37
CA LEU A 39 5.78 4.41 -1.47
C LEU A 39 4.50 4.04 -2.24
N ASP A 40 3.38 4.74 -2.01
CA ASP A 40 2.14 4.54 -2.77
C ASP A 40 2.32 4.78 -4.27
N ALA A 41 2.99 5.88 -4.64
CA ALA A 41 3.33 6.17 -6.03
C ALA A 41 4.16 5.03 -6.64
N LYS A 42 5.20 4.53 -5.93
CA LYS A 42 6.00 3.42 -6.43
C LYS A 42 5.24 2.12 -6.59
N VAL A 43 4.36 1.79 -5.65
CA VAL A 43 3.52 0.59 -5.78
C VAL A 43 2.54 0.71 -6.94
N ARG A 44 1.94 1.89 -7.15
CA ARG A 44 1.09 2.15 -8.34
C ARG A 44 1.85 1.97 -9.65
N GLU A 45 3.07 2.47 -9.73
CA GLU A 45 3.92 2.27 -10.91
C GLU A 45 4.26 0.80 -11.14
N MET A 46 4.64 0.06 -10.08
CA MET A 46 4.91 -1.39 -10.18
C MET A 46 3.67 -2.17 -10.64
N ILE A 47 2.48 -1.83 -10.13
CA ILE A 47 1.23 -2.49 -10.55
C ILE A 47 0.94 -2.19 -12.03
N LYS A 48 1.11 -0.94 -12.49
CA LYS A 48 0.93 -0.59 -13.92
C LYS A 48 1.89 -1.35 -14.82
N ALA A 49 3.15 -1.48 -14.43
CA ALA A 49 4.15 -2.25 -15.18
C ALA A 49 3.78 -3.74 -15.21
N ALA A 50 3.34 -4.30 -14.09
CA ALA A 50 2.87 -5.68 -14.00
C ALA A 50 1.63 -5.92 -14.86
N GLU A 51 0.69 -4.97 -14.86
CA GLU A 51 -0.51 -5.03 -15.71
C GLU A 51 -0.14 -4.99 -17.19
N ALA A 52 0.79 -4.11 -17.59
CA ALA A 52 1.29 -4.05 -18.96
C ALA A 52 1.94 -5.38 -19.39
N ARG A 53 2.73 -6.02 -18.51
CA ARG A 53 3.33 -7.33 -18.77
C ARG A 53 2.30 -8.46 -18.81
N ALA A 54 1.30 -8.43 -17.95
CA ALA A 54 0.22 -9.41 -17.94
C ALA A 54 -0.63 -9.31 -19.22
N ILE A 55 -1.03 -8.10 -19.61
CA ILE A 55 -1.76 -7.81 -20.84
C ILE A 55 -0.92 -8.18 -22.07
N GLY A 56 0.37 -7.83 -22.10
CA GLY A 56 1.30 -8.22 -23.16
C GLY A 56 1.40 -9.73 -23.33
N ASN A 57 1.31 -10.47 -22.22
CA ASN A 57 1.24 -11.93 -22.22
C ASN A 57 -0.18 -12.50 -22.40
N LYS A 58 -1.18 -11.67 -22.75
CA LYS A 58 -2.61 -12.02 -22.88
C LYS A 58 -3.24 -12.62 -21.62
N ARG A 59 -2.66 -12.37 -20.45
CA ARG A 59 -3.16 -12.86 -19.15
C ARG A 59 -4.01 -11.79 -18.50
N LYS A 60 -5.21 -12.17 -18.06
CA LYS A 60 -6.13 -11.31 -17.27
C LYS A 60 -5.87 -11.38 -15.76
N THR A 61 -4.80 -12.05 -15.35
CA THR A 61 -4.44 -12.28 -13.96
C THR A 61 -2.99 -11.88 -13.77
N LEU A 62 -2.75 -10.91 -12.89
CA LEU A 62 -1.40 -10.55 -12.43
C LEU A 62 -0.81 -11.75 -11.67
N LYS A 63 0.33 -12.26 -12.14
CA LYS A 63 1.10 -13.31 -11.46
C LYS A 63 2.37 -12.70 -10.87
N ALA A 64 3.01 -13.45 -9.96
CA ALA A 64 4.28 -13.03 -9.35
C ALA A 64 5.40 -12.73 -10.36
N VAL A 65 5.31 -13.29 -11.57
CA VAL A 65 6.23 -13.01 -12.68
C VAL A 65 6.00 -11.67 -13.38
N ASP A 66 4.88 -11.01 -13.12
CA ASP A 66 4.52 -9.74 -13.75
C ASP A 66 5.01 -8.54 -12.93
N LEU A 67 5.11 -8.67 -11.60
CA LEU A 67 5.79 -7.72 -10.70
C LEU A 67 7.30 -7.70 -10.98
#